data_AF-A0A7J7MY05-F1
#
_entry.id   AF-A0A7J7MY05-F1
#
_cell.length_a   1.000
_cell.length_b   1.000
_cell.length_c   1.000
_cell.angle_alpha   90.00
_cell.angle_beta   90.00
_cell.angle_gamma   90.00
#
_symmetry.space_group_name_H-M   'P 1'
#
loop_
_entity.id
_entity.type
_entity.pdbx_description
1 polymer ?
#
loop_
_entity_poly.entity_id
_entity_poly.type
_entity_poly.pdbx_seq_one_letter_code
_entity_poly.pdbx_strand_id
1 'polypeptide(L)'
;SRVYSANFVDYIRLYVVCKSWRSVFATNPTHLPPHAPLIMFSSPATWDPRFPSNSGFLSRFYGIADNHARDLGLLRHSLSNGWSCRARGFGHGWQVISESIDRVFLLNPITQSEISLPSLAMLPSIEGWAMIDGVVIILKAVITSHPTLLENGDDCIVVAIVSLFECANQRFISEGPRNMRRDPLEKLVFCKVGDQKWTVIQDNQEREFIDLAYCNGFLYAWGQSSEALVFCKLGPSPKVTQISLKPEYFKASRYSQLIESCGDLLCVMWSFDRNNEVLGFIIARLEQNNKKWSNVNCLGEHSLF
;
A
#
# COMPACT_ATOMS: atom_id res chain seq x y z
N SER A 1 -34.25 28.22 -0.85
CA SER A 1 -33.06 28.30 0.02
C SER A 1 -31.88 27.70 -0.74
N ARG A 2 -30.81 28.48 -0.96
CA ARG A 2 -29.59 27.93 -1.57
C ARG A 2 -28.91 27.05 -0.51
N VAL A 3 -28.90 25.74 -0.71
CA VAL A 3 -28.11 24.83 0.11
C VAL A 3 -26.66 25.09 -0.28
N TYR A 4 -25.90 25.75 0.60
CA TYR A 4 -24.45 25.83 0.47
C TYR A 4 -23.91 24.42 0.74
N SER A 5 -23.47 23.72 -0.32
CA SER A 5 -22.72 22.48 -0.15
C SER A 5 -21.34 22.85 0.40
N ALA A 6 -21.11 22.60 1.69
CA ALA A 6 -19.80 22.75 2.31
C ALA A 6 -18.78 21.91 1.52
N ASN A 7 -17.67 22.51 1.09
CA ASN A 7 -16.61 21.76 0.41
C ASN A 7 -15.69 21.07 1.46
N PHE A 8 -14.71 20.29 1.02
CA PHE A 8 -13.77 19.61 1.93
C PHE A 8 -13.04 20.56 2.89
N VAL A 9 -12.73 21.77 2.43
CA VAL A 9 -12.07 22.79 3.24
C VAL A 9 -12.99 23.26 4.35
N ASP A 10 -14.26 23.45 4.06
CA ASP A 10 -15.27 23.76 5.06
C ASP A 10 -15.41 22.60 6.05
N TYR A 11 -15.42 21.35 5.59
CA TYR A 11 -15.42 20.18 6.48
C TYR A 11 -14.23 20.18 7.46
N ILE A 12 -12.99 20.36 6.98
CA ILE A 12 -11.82 20.46 7.86
C ILE A 12 -11.97 21.63 8.83
N ARG A 13 -12.31 22.82 8.33
CA ARG A 13 -12.44 24.04 9.14
C ARG A 13 -13.45 23.87 10.26
N LEU A 14 -14.57 23.19 9.97
CA LEU A 14 -15.65 22.93 10.93
C LEU A 14 -15.26 21.82 11.92
N TYR A 15 -14.50 20.82 11.48
CA TYR A 15 -14.00 19.72 12.32
C TYR A 15 -13.00 20.18 13.40
N VAL A 16 -12.28 21.28 13.15
CA VAL A 16 -11.28 21.83 14.08
C VAL A 16 -11.83 22.88 15.05
N VAL A 17 -13.11 23.27 14.98
CA VAL A 17 -13.68 24.34 15.82
C VAL A 17 -13.84 23.91 17.28
N CYS A 18 -14.66 22.90 17.57
CA CYS A 18 -14.88 22.41 18.93
C CYS A 18 -15.43 20.97 18.93
N LYS A 19 -15.42 20.31 20.10
CA LYS A 19 -15.88 18.91 20.25
C LYS A 19 -17.32 18.69 19.79
N SER A 20 -18.21 19.67 20.00
CA SER A 20 -19.62 19.58 19.62
C SER A 20 -19.84 19.70 18.11
N TRP A 21 -19.07 20.55 17.41
CA TRP A 21 -19.14 20.64 15.96
C TRP A 21 -18.50 19.40 15.33
N ARG A 22 -17.36 18.96 15.89
CA ARG A 22 -16.71 17.71 15.48
C ARG A 22 -17.64 16.50 15.54
N SER A 23 -18.45 16.36 16.59
CA SER A 23 -19.38 15.22 16.71
C SER A 23 -20.49 15.24 15.66
N VAL A 24 -20.95 16.41 15.22
CA VAL A 24 -21.99 16.55 14.17
C VAL A 24 -21.45 16.11 12.81
N PHE A 25 -20.18 16.36 12.54
CA PHE A 25 -19.54 16.02 11.26
C PHE A 25 -18.87 14.63 11.25
N ALA A 26 -18.65 14.02 12.42
CA ALA A 26 -18.14 12.65 12.54
C ALA A 26 -19.17 11.59 12.10
N THR A 27 -20.47 11.90 12.16
CA THR A 27 -21.55 11.06 11.67
C THR A 27 -21.80 11.30 10.18
N ASN A 28 -21.09 10.55 9.34
CA ASN A 28 -21.34 10.32 7.91
C ASN A 28 -21.85 11.50 7.06
N PRO A 29 -21.00 12.14 6.25
CA PRO A 29 -21.47 13.01 5.19
C PRO A 29 -21.89 12.16 3.97
N THR A 30 -23.08 11.60 4.00
CA THR A 30 -23.71 10.96 2.82
C THR A 30 -24.07 11.96 1.71
N HIS A 31 -23.83 13.26 1.93
CA HIS A 31 -24.22 14.37 1.05
C HIS A 31 -23.08 15.33 0.70
N LEU A 32 -21.82 15.05 1.06
CA LEU A 32 -20.72 15.90 0.63
C LEU A 32 -20.41 15.60 -0.86
N PRO A 33 -20.30 16.63 -1.72
CA PRO A 33 -19.85 16.44 -3.09
C PRO A 33 -18.47 15.74 -3.10
N PRO A 34 -18.13 15.02 -4.19
CA PRO A 34 -16.81 14.40 -4.34
C PRO A 34 -15.73 15.41 -3.96
N HIS A 35 -14.98 15.09 -2.89
CA HIS A 35 -13.94 15.97 -2.40
C HIS A 35 -12.91 16.22 -3.50
N ALA A 36 -12.44 17.46 -3.63
CA ALA A 36 -11.31 17.74 -4.49
C ALA A 36 -10.10 16.89 -4.03
N PRO A 37 -9.35 16.27 -4.96
CA PRO A 37 -8.26 15.38 -4.60
C PRO A 37 -7.23 16.13 -3.73
N LEU A 38 -6.82 15.47 -2.65
CA LEU A 38 -5.69 15.91 -1.83
C LEU A 38 -4.47 15.10 -2.23
N ILE A 39 -3.42 15.79 -2.64
CA ILE A 39 -2.14 15.14 -2.92
C ILE A 39 -1.37 15.07 -1.61
N MET A 40 -1.03 13.85 -1.17
CA MET A 40 -0.12 13.68 -0.04
C MET A 40 1.32 13.68 -0.55
N PHE A 41 2.10 14.64 -0.10
CA PHE A 41 3.54 14.67 -0.29
C PHE A 41 4.21 13.90 0.84
N SER A 42 4.92 12.84 0.48
CA SER A 42 5.89 12.20 1.35
C SER A 42 7.18 13.04 1.33
N SER A 43 7.75 13.30 2.50
CA SER A 43 9.08 13.94 2.59
C SER A 43 10.10 13.14 1.77
N PRO A 44 11.07 13.78 1.08
CA PRO A 44 12.11 13.11 0.31
C PRO A 44 13.05 12.34 1.25
N ALA A 45 12.62 11.17 1.70
CA ALA A 45 13.50 10.09 2.09
C ALA A 45 13.93 9.41 0.79
N THR A 46 15.22 9.09 0.68
CA THR A 46 15.76 8.27 -0.41
C THR A 46 14.82 7.12 -0.71
N TRP A 47 14.34 7.01 -1.96
CA TRP A 47 13.35 6.04 -2.46
C TRP A 47 13.75 4.56 -2.29
N ASP A 48 14.80 4.24 -1.53
CA ASP A 48 15.10 2.85 -1.22
C ASP A 48 14.28 2.38 0.00
N PRO A 49 13.23 1.56 -0.18
CA PRO A 49 12.47 0.98 0.94
C PRO A 49 13.34 0.15 1.89
N ARG A 50 14.56 -0.22 1.49
CA ARG A 50 15.55 -1.00 2.27
C ARG A 50 16.46 -0.13 3.13
N PHE A 51 16.61 1.17 2.86
CA PHE A 51 17.50 2.06 3.62
C PHE A 51 16.69 3.12 4.40
N PRO A 52 16.43 2.90 5.71
CA PRO A 52 15.72 3.87 6.54
C PRO A 52 16.51 5.17 6.70
N SER A 53 15.91 6.30 6.33
CA SER A 53 16.34 7.62 6.82
C SER A 53 15.55 8.01 8.07
N ASN A 54 16.22 8.57 9.08
CA ASN A 54 15.64 8.99 10.37
C ASN A 54 14.76 10.25 10.31
N SER A 55 14.39 10.73 9.12
CA SER A 55 13.51 11.89 8.99
C SER A 55 12.06 11.48 9.22
N GLY A 56 11.45 11.97 10.31
CA GLY A 56 10.03 11.78 10.60
C GLY A 56 9.15 12.15 9.40
N PHE A 57 8.13 11.34 9.14
CA PHE A 57 7.22 11.55 8.03
C PHE A 57 6.35 12.79 8.30
N LEU A 58 6.65 13.90 7.62
CA LEU A 58 5.69 14.98 7.48
C LEU A 58 4.81 14.66 6.28
N SER A 59 3.60 14.16 6.52
CA SER A 59 2.58 14.03 5.47
C SER A 59 1.95 15.39 5.24
N ARG A 60 2.47 16.11 4.23
CA ARG A 60 1.91 17.40 3.79
C ARG A 60 0.85 17.12 2.74
N PHE A 61 -0.35 17.67 2.92
CA PHE A 61 -1.45 17.52 1.97
C PHE A 61 -1.62 18.78 1.17
N TYR A 62 -1.74 18.66 -0.14
CA TYR A 62 -2.03 19.77 -1.02
C TYR A 62 -3.44 19.65 -1.56
N GLY A 63 -4.25 20.64 -1.23
CA GLY A 63 -5.58 20.76 -1.80
C GLY A 63 -5.49 21.39 -3.17
N ILE A 64 -5.93 20.66 -4.20
CA ILE A 64 -5.98 21.19 -5.56
C ILE A 64 -7.02 22.32 -5.66
N ALA A 65 -8.14 22.21 -4.94
CA ALA A 65 -9.22 23.19 -5.00
C ALA A 65 -8.88 24.55 -4.38
N ASP A 66 -8.03 24.58 -3.35
CA ASP A 66 -7.64 25.81 -2.67
C ASP A 66 -6.18 26.18 -2.90
N ASN A 67 -5.44 25.37 -3.67
CA ASN A 67 -4.05 25.60 -4.05
C ASN A 67 -3.11 25.81 -2.84
N HIS A 68 -3.41 25.13 -1.73
CA HIS A 68 -2.69 25.28 -0.47
C HIS A 68 -2.20 23.94 0.07
N ALA A 69 -0.95 23.96 0.55
CA ALA A 69 -0.39 22.86 1.31
C ALA A 69 -0.71 23.02 2.81
N ARG A 70 -1.08 21.92 3.45
CA ARG A 70 -1.41 21.84 4.87
C ARG A 70 -0.63 20.70 5.49
N ASP A 71 0.03 21.01 6.60
CA ASP A 71 0.67 19.99 7.43
C ASP A 71 -0.39 19.46 8.40
N LEU A 72 -0.92 18.27 8.12
CA LEU A 72 -1.90 17.63 9.00
C LEU A 72 -1.25 16.99 10.25
N GLY A 73 0.07 17.09 10.40
CA GLY A 73 0.78 16.61 11.58
C GLY A 73 0.56 15.11 11.85
N LEU A 74 0.28 14.34 10.78
CA LEU A 74 -0.24 12.96 10.85
C LEU A 74 0.62 11.99 11.64
N LEU A 75 1.91 12.29 11.78
CA LEU A 75 2.86 11.50 12.54
C LEU A 75 3.58 12.41 13.54
N ARG A 76 2.79 13.05 14.42
CA ARG A 76 3.33 13.69 15.63
C ARG A 76 3.88 12.67 16.64
N HIS A 77 3.69 11.37 16.39
CA HIS A 77 4.46 10.31 17.02
C HIS A 77 5.91 10.38 16.52
N SER A 78 6.65 11.36 17.04
CA SER A 78 8.09 11.25 17.18
C SER A 78 8.31 9.99 18.01
N LEU A 79 8.73 8.93 17.35
CA LEU A 79 9.14 7.71 18.00
C LEU A 79 10.35 8.04 18.88
N SER A 80 10.19 7.86 20.18
CA SER A 80 11.27 7.89 21.18
C SER A 80 12.37 6.86 20.90
N ASN A 81 12.19 5.99 19.89
CA ASN A 81 12.96 4.78 19.68
C ASN A 81 13.70 4.77 18.33
N GLY A 82 13.60 5.82 17.51
CA GLY A 82 14.37 5.96 16.26
C GLY A 82 13.89 5.13 15.06
N TRP A 83 12.75 4.43 15.13
CA TRP A 83 12.15 3.78 13.97
C TRP A 83 11.32 4.80 13.15
N SER A 84 11.14 4.59 11.85
CA SER A 84 10.33 5.47 11.00
C SER A 84 8.96 4.86 10.75
N CYS A 85 7.87 5.55 11.13
CA CYS A 85 6.52 5.18 10.71
C CYS A 85 6.41 5.33 9.19
N ARG A 86 5.94 4.28 8.50
CA ARG A 86 5.80 4.32 7.03
C ARG A 86 4.36 4.06 6.63
N ALA A 87 3.81 4.94 5.79
CA ALA A 87 2.60 4.66 5.04
C ALA A 87 2.94 3.63 3.96
N ARG A 88 2.25 2.49 3.97
CA ARG A 88 2.52 1.36 3.06
C ARG A 88 1.39 1.08 2.07
N GLY A 89 0.26 1.76 2.22
CA GLY A 89 -0.90 1.58 1.36
C GLY A 89 -1.94 2.66 1.63
N PHE A 90 -2.77 2.96 0.63
CA PHE A 90 -3.89 3.88 0.72
C PHE A 90 -5.12 3.26 0.06
N GLY A 91 -6.29 3.47 0.64
CA GLY A 91 -7.56 3.05 0.07
C GLY A 91 -8.72 3.53 0.92
N HIS A 92 -9.82 3.93 0.27
CA HIS A 92 -11.06 4.35 0.96
C HIS A 92 -10.87 5.47 2.00
N GLY A 93 -9.84 6.32 1.85
CA GLY A 93 -9.52 7.38 2.80
C GLY A 93 -8.69 6.94 4.02
N TRP A 94 -8.19 5.70 4.04
CA TRP A 94 -7.38 5.13 5.11
C TRP A 94 -5.97 4.79 4.62
N GLN A 95 -5.01 4.82 5.54
CA GLN A 95 -3.61 4.48 5.31
C GLN A 95 -3.17 3.29 6.15
N VAL A 96 -2.44 2.36 5.56
CA VAL A 96 -1.78 1.29 6.33
C VAL A 96 -0.47 1.84 6.89
N ILE A 97 -0.37 1.94 8.21
CA ILE A 97 0.83 2.39 8.92
C ILE A 97 1.51 1.18 9.56
N SER A 98 2.82 1.06 9.32
CA SER A 98 3.69 0.13 10.03
C SER A 98 4.76 0.93 10.76
N GLU A 99 4.70 0.90 12.08
CA GLU A 99 5.60 1.62 12.99
C GLU A 99 6.66 0.68 13.57
N SER A 100 6.23 -0.51 13.98
CA SER A 100 7.07 -1.63 14.37
C SER A 100 6.39 -2.94 13.98
N ILE A 101 7.03 -4.08 14.25
CA ILE A 101 6.41 -5.39 14.04
C ILE A 101 5.14 -5.57 14.89
N ASP A 102 5.07 -4.94 16.06
CA ASP A 102 3.93 -5.06 17.00
C ASP A 102 2.89 -3.97 16.85
N ARG A 103 3.21 -2.90 16.09
CA ARG A 103 2.32 -1.76 15.89
C ARG A 103 2.09 -1.54 14.40
N VAL A 104 1.07 -2.23 13.89
CA VAL A 104 0.52 -2.04 12.54
C VAL A 104 -0.95 -1.64 12.68
N PHE A 105 -1.38 -0.61 11.96
CA PHE A 105 -2.74 -0.09 12.07
C PHE A 105 -3.19 0.63 10.80
N LEU A 106 -4.50 0.78 10.64
CA LEU A 106 -5.10 1.70 9.67
C LEU A 106 -5.26 3.07 10.32
N LEU A 107 -4.84 4.12 9.64
CA LEU A 107 -5.00 5.51 10.06
C LEU A 107 -5.87 6.27 9.07
N ASN A 108 -6.91 6.93 9.56
CA ASN A 108 -7.59 7.96 8.81
C ASN A 108 -6.83 9.29 9.00
N PRO A 109 -6.20 9.85 7.96
CA PRO A 109 -5.37 11.05 8.10
C PRO A 109 -6.17 12.29 8.52
N ILE A 110 -7.47 12.35 8.22
CA ILE A 110 -8.29 13.52 8.49
C ILE A 110 -8.86 13.45 9.91
N THR A 111 -9.44 12.31 10.29
CA THR A 111 -10.09 12.14 11.59
C THR A 111 -9.12 11.72 12.70
N GLN A 112 -7.91 11.27 12.34
CA GLN A 112 -6.94 10.63 13.25
C GLN A 112 -7.49 9.36 13.90
N SER A 113 -8.53 8.76 13.31
CA SER A 113 -9.05 7.49 13.78
C SER A 113 -8.08 6.37 13.44
N GLU A 114 -7.82 5.50 14.42
CA GLU A 114 -6.95 4.33 14.26
C GLU A 114 -7.76 3.04 14.38
N ILE A 115 -7.40 2.04 13.57
CA ILE A 115 -7.91 0.68 13.67
C ILE A 115 -6.70 -0.25 13.71
N SER A 116 -6.49 -0.93 14.85
CA SER A 116 -5.39 -1.86 15.02
C SER A 116 -5.49 -3.03 14.04
N LEU A 117 -4.35 -3.39 13.45
CA LEU A 117 -4.16 -4.61 12.69
C LEU A 117 -3.32 -5.60 13.51
N PRO A 118 -3.29 -6.89 13.15
CA PRO A 118 -2.48 -7.87 13.87
C PRO A 118 -0.98 -7.53 13.87
N SER A 119 -0.26 -7.97 14.91
CA SER A 119 1.21 -7.91 14.93
C SER A 119 1.80 -8.81 13.83
N LEU A 120 2.89 -8.33 13.23
CA LEU A 120 3.73 -9.09 12.29
C LEU A 120 4.62 -10.10 13.01
N ALA A 121 4.77 -10.02 14.34
CA ALA A 121 5.67 -10.88 15.12
C ALA A 121 5.31 -12.37 15.03
N MET A 122 4.06 -12.72 14.72
CA MET A 122 3.62 -14.11 14.57
C MET A 122 3.84 -14.67 13.16
N LEU A 123 4.12 -13.84 12.16
CA LEU A 123 4.33 -14.29 10.78
C LEU A 123 5.53 -15.23 10.62
N PRO A 124 6.69 -14.97 11.26
CA PRO A 124 7.83 -15.87 11.12
C PRO A 124 7.55 -17.31 11.57
N SER A 125 6.69 -17.49 12.56
CA SER A 125 6.30 -18.83 13.05
C SER A 125 5.36 -19.57 12.09
N ILE A 126 4.60 -18.85 11.27
CA ILE A 126 3.61 -19.42 10.33
C ILE A 126 4.29 -19.98 9.07
N GLU A 127 5.39 -19.36 8.63
CA GLU A 127 6.09 -19.71 7.37
C GLU A 127 7.44 -20.41 7.60
N GLY A 128 7.71 -20.87 8.83
CA GLY A 128 8.99 -21.52 9.15
C GLY A 128 10.20 -20.56 9.13
N TRP A 129 9.98 -19.24 9.16
CA TRP A 129 11.02 -18.24 9.34
C TRP A 129 11.52 -18.12 10.79
N ALA A 130 11.04 -19.00 11.68
CA ALA A 130 11.33 -19.01 13.11
C ALA A 130 12.83 -19.11 13.48
N MET A 131 13.70 -19.39 12.50
CA MET A 131 15.15 -19.54 12.67
C MET A 131 15.96 -18.29 12.28
N ILE A 132 15.29 -17.23 11.82
CA ILE A 132 15.96 -16.03 11.29
C ILE A 132 15.79 -14.86 12.26
N ASP A 133 16.88 -14.41 12.87
CA ASP A 133 16.97 -13.09 13.50
C ASP A 133 16.78 -12.04 12.41
N GLY A 134 15.54 -11.62 12.17
CA GLY A 134 15.21 -10.74 11.05
C GLY A 134 14.13 -9.72 11.35
N VAL A 135 14.12 -8.65 10.56
CA VAL A 135 13.09 -7.60 10.61
C VAL A 135 12.05 -7.88 9.54
N VAL A 136 10.79 -8.01 9.95
CA VAL A 136 9.65 -8.08 9.02
C VAL A 136 9.15 -6.67 8.73
N ILE A 137 9.02 -6.32 7.45
CA ILE A 137 8.41 -5.06 7.02
C ILE A 137 7.32 -5.29 5.99
N ILE A 138 6.27 -4.48 6.03
CA ILE A 138 5.27 -4.41 4.94
C ILE A 138 5.86 -3.55 3.82
N LEU A 139 6.05 -4.06 2.62
CA LEU A 139 6.52 -3.29 1.46
C LEU A 139 5.42 -2.42 0.86
N LYS A 140 4.28 -3.04 0.55
CA LYS A 140 3.08 -2.40 0.00
C LYS A 140 1.84 -3.08 0.57
N ALA A 141 0.74 -2.34 0.72
CA ALA A 141 -0.54 -2.86 1.14
C ALA A 141 -1.69 -2.21 0.37
N VAL A 142 -2.81 -2.92 0.29
CA VAL A 142 -4.08 -2.47 -0.30
C VAL A 142 -5.23 -2.76 0.66
N ILE A 143 -6.26 -1.92 0.61
CA ILE A 143 -7.47 -2.03 1.44
C ILE A 143 -8.65 -2.28 0.49
N THR A 144 -9.38 -3.38 0.69
CA THR A 144 -10.41 -3.81 -0.27
C THR A 144 -11.68 -2.97 -0.22
N SER A 145 -12.08 -2.49 0.95
CA SER A 145 -13.31 -1.73 1.18
C SER A 145 -13.14 -0.74 2.34
N HIS A 146 -14.16 0.07 2.62
CA HIS A 146 -14.10 1.05 3.71
C HIS A 146 -14.11 0.34 5.08
N PRO A 147 -13.10 0.52 5.94
CA PRO A 147 -12.88 -0.33 7.13
C PRO A 147 -13.90 -0.15 8.25
N THR A 148 -14.68 0.92 8.24
CA THR A 148 -15.76 1.16 9.23
C THR A 148 -17.16 0.92 8.70
N LEU A 149 -17.33 0.70 7.39
CA LEU A 149 -18.64 0.44 6.80
C LEU A 149 -18.79 -1.08 6.65
N LEU A 150 -19.03 -1.76 7.77
CA LEU A 150 -19.31 -3.21 7.81
C LEU A 150 -20.78 -3.50 7.44
N GLU A 151 -21.51 -2.51 6.93
CA GLU A 151 -22.88 -2.64 6.49
C GLU A 151 -22.90 -3.58 5.27
N ASN A 152 -23.50 -4.76 5.43
CA ASN A 152 -23.73 -5.83 4.44
C ASN A 152 -22.82 -7.06 4.53
N GLY A 153 -21.96 -7.18 5.55
CA GLY A 153 -21.20 -8.42 5.79
C GLY A 153 -20.00 -8.63 4.85
N ASP A 154 -19.62 -7.61 4.09
CA ASP A 154 -18.34 -7.58 3.39
C ASP A 154 -17.24 -7.20 4.38
N ASP A 155 -16.40 -8.17 4.72
CA ASP A 155 -15.24 -7.93 5.56
C ASP A 155 -14.25 -7.00 4.85
N CYS A 156 -13.83 -5.92 5.52
CA CYS A 156 -12.70 -5.12 5.04
C CYS A 156 -11.42 -5.95 5.20
N ILE A 157 -10.77 -6.27 4.08
CA ILE A 157 -9.53 -7.03 4.05
C ILE A 157 -8.38 -6.08 3.74
N VAL A 158 -7.32 -6.19 4.53
CA VAL A 158 -6.02 -5.60 4.25
C VAL A 158 -5.14 -6.70 3.68
N VAL A 159 -4.61 -6.47 2.48
CA VAL A 159 -3.63 -7.37 1.87
C VAL A 159 -2.31 -6.64 1.75
N ALA A 160 -1.22 -7.29 2.13
CA ALA A 160 0.11 -6.72 2.17
C ALA A 160 1.14 -7.66 1.53
N ILE A 161 2.16 -7.07 0.92
CA ILE A 161 3.43 -7.72 0.65
C ILE A 161 4.30 -7.49 1.89
N VAL A 162 4.78 -8.57 2.50
CA VAL A 162 5.75 -8.53 3.60
C VAL A 162 7.08 -9.09 3.15
N SER A 163 8.15 -8.48 3.65
CA SER A 163 9.52 -8.90 3.37
C SER A 163 10.23 -9.15 4.69
N LEU A 164 11.00 -10.23 4.76
CA LEU A 164 11.86 -10.58 5.87
C LEU A 164 13.31 -10.24 5.51
N PHE A 165 13.93 -9.38 6.32
CA PHE A 165 15.35 -9.06 6.20
C PHE A 165 16.13 -9.77 7.30
N GLU A 166 17.13 -10.56 6.94
CA GLU A 166 18.11 -11.08 7.90
C GLU A 166 18.88 -9.90 8.53
N CYS A 167 18.88 -9.80 9.86
CA CYS A 167 19.81 -8.95 10.57
C CYS A 167 21.20 -9.57 10.42
N ALA A 168 21.98 -9.10 9.46
CA ALA A 168 23.35 -9.55 9.27
C ALA A 168 24.18 -9.24 10.54
N ASN A 169 24.28 -10.21 11.45
CA ASN A 169 25.39 -10.24 12.39
C ASN A 169 26.66 -10.40 11.55
N GLN A 170 27.44 -9.32 11.42
CA GLN A 170 28.71 -9.27 10.67
C GLN A 170 29.74 -10.35 11.07
N ARG A 171 29.48 -11.13 12.11
CA ARG A 171 30.35 -12.19 12.64
C ARG A 171 30.19 -13.57 12.00
N PHE A 172 29.20 -13.82 11.15
CA PHE A 172 29.01 -15.10 10.48
C PHE A 172 29.25 -15.07 8.96
N ILE A 173 30.07 -14.13 8.48
CA ILE A 173 30.29 -13.95 7.03
C ILE A 173 31.19 -15.04 6.40
N SER A 174 31.85 -15.92 7.16
CA SER A 174 32.82 -16.84 6.55
C SER A 174 32.38 -18.29 6.31
N GLU A 175 31.40 -18.89 7.00
CA GLU A 175 31.20 -20.36 6.92
C GLU A 175 29.75 -20.86 6.95
N GLY A 176 28.80 -20.12 6.37
CA GLY A 176 27.45 -20.64 6.09
C GLY A 176 27.39 -21.47 4.80
N PRO A 177 26.61 -22.57 4.73
CA PRO A 177 26.49 -23.38 3.52
C PRO A 177 26.08 -22.51 2.32
N ARG A 178 26.79 -22.67 1.20
CA ARG A 178 26.65 -21.91 -0.06
C ARG A 178 25.26 -21.95 -0.72
N ASN A 179 24.26 -22.58 -0.09
CA ASN A 179 22.93 -22.81 -0.64
C ASN A 179 21.80 -22.09 0.13
N MET A 180 22.10 -21.26 1.13
CA MET A 180 21.07 -20.44 1.78
C MET A 180 20.66 -19.32 0.81
N ARG A 181 19.39 -19.29 0.37
CA ARG A 181 18.83 -18.20 -0.44
C ARG A 181 19.14 -16.88 0.27
N ARG A 182 19.93 -16.03 -0.39
CA ARG A 182 20.38 -14.73 0.14
C ARG A 182 19.38 -13.60 -0.11
N ASP A 183 18.30 -13.90 -0.84
CA ASP A 183 17.30 -12.90 -1.25
C ASP A 183 16.08 -12.92 -0.32
N PRO A 184 15.54 -11.75 0.04
CA PRO A 184 14.39 -11.64 0.93
C PRO A 184 13.15 -12.33 0.33
N LEU A 185 12.49 -13.16 1.15
CA LEU A 185 11.24 -13.84 0.78
C LEU A 185 10.06 -12.87 0.88
N GLU A 186 9.68 -12.27 -0.23
CA GLU A 186 8.53 -11.37 -0.32
C GLU A 186 7.23 -12.18 -0.46
N LYS A 187 6.38 -12.16 0.57
CA LYS A 187 5.14 -12.95 0.62
C LYS A 187 3.89 -12.08 0.67
N LEU A 188 2.80 -12.59 0.12
CA LEU A 188 1.48 -12.00 0.27
C LEU A 188 0.83 -12.48 1.57
N VAL A 189 0.37 -11.54 2.37
CA VAL A 189 -0.39 -11.80 3.61
C VAL A 189 -1.66 -10.98 3.60
N PHE A 190 -2.69 -11.47 4.30
CA PHE A 190 -3.92 -10.72 4.49
C PHE A 190 -4.46 -10.86 5.91
N CYS A 191 -5.26 -9.88 6.33
CA CYS A 191 -6.11 -9.97 7.51
C CYS A 191 -7.41 -9.23 7.24
N LYS A 192 -8.48 -9.66 7.90
CA LYS A 192 -9.70 -8.88 8.02
C LYS A 192 -9.53 -7.88 9.16
N VAL A 193 -10.20 -6.73 9.05
CA VAL A 193 -10.31 -5.80 10.17
C VAL A 193 -10.95 -6.54 11.35
N GLY A 194 -10.24 -6.56 12.50
CA GLY A 194 -10.65 -7.29 13.70
C GLY A 194 -10.00 -8.67 13.89
N ASP A 195 -9.33 -9.21 12.86
CA ASP A 195 -8.53 -10.43 13.02
C ASP A 195 -7.42 -10.22 14.06
N GLN A 196 -6.98 -11.33 14.66
CA GLN A 196 -5.89 -11.35 15.65
C GLN A 196 -4.55 -11.77 15.03
N LYS A 197 -4.55 -12.22 13.77
CA LYS A 197 -3.35 -12.69 13.07
C LYS A 197 -3.41 -12.42 11.58
N TRP A 198 -2.24 -12.26 10.97
CA TRP A 198 -2.10 -12.30 9.52
C TRP A 198 -2.17 -13.75 9.02
N THR A 199 -2.76 -13.93 7.85
CA THR A 199 -2.80 -15.21 7.14
C THR A 199 -1.96 -15.09 5.87
N VAL A 200 -1.09 -16.06 5.63
CA VAL A 200 -0.27 -16.07 4.40
C VAL A 200 -1.08 -16.61 3.23
N ILE A 201 -1.04 -15.90 2.11
CA ILE A 201 -1.62 -16.36 0.85
C ILE A 201 -0.62 -17.33 0.21
N GLN A 202 -1.00 -18.60 0.18
CA GLN A 202 -0.16 -19.67 -0.37
C GLN A 202 -0.08 -19.57 -1.90
N ASP A 203 1.14 -19.62 -2.44
CA ASP A 203 1.42 -19.77 -3.86
C ASP A 203 2.21 -21.05 -4.10
N ASN A 204 1.64 -21.98 -4.86
CA ASN A 204 2.27 -23.27 -5.18
C ASN A 204 3.58 -23.13 -5.96
N GLN A 205 3.86 -21.97 -6.56
CA GLN A 205 5.09 -21.71 -7.29
C GLN A 205 6.12 -20.92 -6.45
N GLU A 206 5.81 -20.67 -5.17
CA GLU A 206 6.67 -19.94 -4.23
C GLU A 206 7.24 -18.62 -4.77
N ARG A 207 6.43 -17.86 -5.53
CA ARG A 207 6.89 -16.57 -6.09
C ARG A 207 7.19 -15.56 -4.99
N GLU A 208 8.14 -14.68 -5.30
CA GLU A 208 8.43 -13.45 -4.56
C GLU A 208 7.61 -12.31 -5.18
N PHE A 209 6.89 -11.55 -4.36
CA PHE A 209 5.96 -10.52 -4.85
C PHE A 209 6.50 -9.11 -4.71
N ILE A 210 6.61 -8.40 -5.84
CA ILE A 210 7.19 -7.04 -5.87
C ILE A 210 6.16 -5.92 -5.84
N ASP A 211 4.93 -6.21 -6.28
CA ASP A 211 3.89 -5.20 -6.31
C ASP A 211 2.47 -5.80 -6.27
N LEU A 212 1.51 -4.97 -5.81
CA LEU A 212 0.15 -5.37 -5.49
C LEU A 212 -0.85 -4.29 -5.88
N ALA A 213 -2.00 -4.68 -6.44
CA ALA A 213 -3.16 -3.81 -6.66
C ALA A 213 -4.47 -4.55 -6.38
N TYR A 214 -5.51 -3.81 -6.01
CA TYR A 214 -6.86 -4.34 -5.89
C TYR A 214 -7.74 -3.64 -6.93
N CYS A 215 -8.35 -4.42 -7.83
CA CYS A 215 -9.11 -3.88 -8.95
C CYS A 215 -10.33 -4.78 -9.22
N ASN A 216 -11.52 -4.19 -9.35
CA ASN A 216 -12.77 -4.88 -9.65
C ASN A 216 -13.03 -6.15 -8.81
N GLY A 217 -12.75 -6.09 -7.51
CA GLY A 217 -12.98 -7.22 -6.60
C GLY A 217 -11.86 -8.27 -6.57
N PHE A 218 -10.81 -8.12 -7.38
CA PHE A 218 -9.71 -9.05 -7.46
C PHE A 218 -8.41 -8.42 -6.98
N LEU A 219 -7.61 -9.23 -6.28
CA LEU A 219 -6.25 -8.89 -5.92
C LEU A 219 -5.32 -9.28 -7.07
N TYR A 220 -4.47 -8.37 -7.53
CA TYR A 220 -3.45 -8.61 -8.55
C TYR A 220 -2.06 -8.39 -7.98
N ALA A 221 -1.13 -9.28 -8.28
CA ALA A 221 0.24 -9.18 -7.82
C ALA A 221 1.26 -9.56 -8.90
N TRP A 222 2.44 -8.94 -8.85
CA TRP A 222 3.57 -9.29 -9.70
C TRP A 222 4.53 -10.22 -8.98
N GLY A 223 4.86 -11.37 -9.59
CA GLY A 223 5.96 -12.21 -9.15
C GLY A 223 7.29 -11.78 -9.78
N GLN A 224 8.33 -11.51 -8.98
CA GLN A 224 9.66 -11.05 -9.43
C GLN A 224 10.29 -12.00 -10.44
N SER A 225 10.49 -13.26 -10.05
CA SER A 225 11.23 -14.27 -10.82
C SER A 225 10.44 -14.84 -11.98
N SER A 226 9.12 -14.93 -11.82
CA SER A 226 8.23 -15.53 -12.83
C SER A 226 7.75 -14.55 -13.91
N GLU A 227 7.95 -13.24 -13.70
CA GLU A 227 7.34 -12.18 -14.50
C GLU A 227 5.83 -12.35 -14.68
N ALA A 228 5.18 -13.09 -13.78
CA ALA A 228 3.79 -13.47 -13.91
C ALA A 228 2.90 -12.46 -13.21
N LEU A 229 1.85 -12.02 -13.91
CA LEU A 229 0.71 -11.39 -13.27
C LEU A 229 -0.14 -12.52 -12.72
N VAL A 230 -0.25 -12.55 -11.39
CA VAL A 230 -1.19 -13.42 -10.71
C VAL A 230 -2.37 -12.63 -10.23
N PHE A 231 -3.50 -13.30 -10.06
CA PHE A 231 -4.61 -12.78 -9.30
C PHE A 231 -5.03 -13.77 -8.22
N CYS A 232 -5.65 -13.23 -7.17
CA CYS A 232 -6.23 -14.00 -6.10
C CYS A 232 -7.65 -13.50 -5.82
N LYS A 233 -8.61 -14.43 -5.77
CA LYS A 233 -9.93 -14.15 -5.21
C LYS A 233 -9.86 -14.39 -3.71
N LEU A 234 -10.09 -13.33 -2.94
CA LEU A 234 -10.12 -13.41 -1.49
C LEU A 234 -11.36 -14.19 -1.05
N GLY A 235 -11.17 -15.10 -0.10
CA GLY A 235 -12.19 -16.03 0.40
C GLY A 235 -11.59 -16.90 1.50
N PRO A 236 -12.31 -17.93 1.99
CA PRO A 236 -11.82 -18.79 3.07
C PRO A 236 -10.52 -19.52 2.73
N SER A 237 -10.31 -19.81 1.45
CA SER A 237 -9.09 -20.43 0.93
C SER A 237 -8.65 -19.65 -0.33
N PRO A 238 -7.88 -18.55 -0.15
CA PRO A 238 -7.44 -17.73 -1.26
C PRO A 238 -6.47 -18.53 -2.15
N LYS A 239 -6.77 -18.61 -3.44
CA LYS A 239 -5.93 -19.32 -4.42
C LYS A 239 -5.29 -18.33 -5.38
N VAL A 240 -3.98 -18.41 -5.51
CA VAL A 240 -3.20 -17.65 -6.48
C VAL A 240 -3.27 -18.34 -7.84
N THR A 241 -3.62 -17.59 -8.88
CA THR A 241 -3.68 -18.08 -10.26
C THR A 241 -2.94 -17.12 -11.19
N GLN A 242 -2.03 -17.64 -12.00
CA GLN A 242 -1.38 -16.86 -13.06
C GLN A 242 -2.35 -16.63 -14.22
N ILE A 243 -2.44 -15.38 -14.69
CA ILE A 243 -3.36 -14.98 -15.77
C ILE A 243 -2.69 -14.28 -16.93
N SER A 244 -1.50 -13.71 -16.72
CA SER A 244 -0.75 -13.06 -17.78
C SER A 244 0.74 -13.08 -17.45
N LEU A 245 1.56 -12.76 -18.44
CA LEU A 245 2.96 -12.44 -18.25
C LEU A 245 3.12 -10.93 -18.30
N LYS A 246 4.25 -10.44 -17.78
CA LYS A 246 4.66 -9.06 -17.92
C LYS A 246 4.75 -8.70 -19.42
N PRO A 247 4.32 -7.49 -19.81
CA PRO A 247 4.56 -7.00 -21.15
C PRO A 247 6.02 -7.20 -21.56
N GLU A 248 6.26 -7.61 -22.80
CA GLU A 248 7.60 -8.02 -23.26
C GLU A 248 8.64 -6.92 -23.08
N TYR A 249 8.25 -5.67 -23.31
CA TYR A 249 9.07 -4.47 -23.11
C TYR A 249 9.34 -4.14 -21.63
N PHE A 250 8.75 -4.87 -20.68
CA PHE A 250 8.92 -4.67 -19.23
C PHE A 250 9.72 -5.78 -18.52
N LYS A 251 10.08 -6.86 -19.22
CA LYS A 251 10.67 -8.07 -18.64
C LYS A 251 11.98 -7.81 -17.85
N ALA A 252 12.76 -6.82 -18.25
CA ALA A 252 14.00 -6.47 -17.54
C ALA A 252 13.84 -5.41 -16.43
N SER A 253 12.67 -4.79 -16.26
CA SER A 253 12.51 -3.66 -15.34
C SER A 253 12.02 -4.10 -13.96
N ARG A 254 12.72 -3.67 -12.91
CA ARG A 254 12.25 -3.76 -11.51
C ARG A 254 11.33 -2.61 -11.10
N TYR A 255 11.20 -1.58 -11.94
CA TYR A 255 10.46 -0.35 -11.64
C TYR A 255 9.09 -0.34 -12.32
N SER A 256 8.28 -1.35 -12.03
CA SER A 256 6.91 -1.48 -12.53
C SER A 256 5.91 -1.49 -11.39
N GLN A 257 4.84 -0.70 -11.52
CA GLN A 257 3.76 -0.62 -10.54
C GLN A 257 2.41 -0.95 -11.18
N LEU A 258 1.62 -1.76 -10.49
CA LEU A 258 0.21 -1.98 -10.70
C LEU A 258 -0.58 -0.86 -10.04
N ILE A 259 -1.50 -0.29 -10.81
CA ILE A 259 -2.39 0.79 -10.39
C ILE A 259 -3.79 0.45 -10.85
N GLU A 260 -4.76 0.57 -9.96
CA GLU A 260 -6.18 0.59 -10.35
C GLU A 260 -6.55 2.03 -10.73
N SER A 261 -7.21 2.19 -11.88
CA SER A 261 -7.68 3.48 -12.36
C SER A 261 -9.00 3.32 -13.08
N CYS A 262 -10.08 3.81 -12.49
CA CYS A 262 -11.43 3.80 -13.08
C CYS A 262 -11.90 2.40 -13.53
N GLY A 263 -11.56 1.37 -12.77
CA GLY A 263 -11.88 -0.03 -13.07
C GLY A 263 -10.95 -0.69 -14.08
N ASP A 264 -9.95 0.02 -14.60
CA ASP A 264 -8.89 -0.57 -15.39
C ASP A 264 -7.68 -0.89 -14.50
N LEU A 265 -7.09 -2.07 -14.73
CA LEU A 265 -5.79 -2.41 -14.15
C LEU A 265 -4.68 -1.94 -15.09
N LEU A 266 -3.87 -1.01 -14.61
CA LEU A 266 -2.73 -0.44 -15.31
C LEU A 266 -1.43 -0.98 -14.74
N CYS A 267 -0.42 -1.06 -15.59
CA CYS A 267 0.98 -1.29 -15.23
C CYS A 267 1.80 -0.11 -15.74
N VAL A 268 2.38 0.65 -14.81
CA VAL A 268 3.25 1.80 -15.11
C VAL A 268 4.68 1.37 -14.93
N MET A 269 5.51 1.57 -15.95
CA MET A 269 6.95 1.35 -15.88
C MET A 269 7.68 2.65 -16.08
N TRP A 270 8.66 2.92 -15.23
CA TRP A 270 9.52 4.09 -15.33
C TRP A 270 10.82 3.72 -16.04
N SER A 271 11.27 4.59 -16.95
CA SER A 271 12.60 4.52 -17.53
C SER A 271 13.52 5.51 -16.82
N PHE A 272 14.74 5.06 -16.55
CA PHE A 272 15.75 5.85 -15.88
C PHE A 272 17.01 5.95 -16.74
N ASP A 273 17.72 7.07 -16.62
CA ASP A 273 19.05 7.22 -17.19
C ASP A 273 20.12 6.51 -16.32
N ARG A 274 21.40 6.65 -16.69
CA ARG A 274 22.51 6.06 -15.93
C ARG A 274 22.71 6.71 -14.55
N ASN A 275 22.15 7.89 -14.32
CA ASN A 275 22.20 8.63 -13.06
C ASN A 275 20.98 8.34 -12.16
N ASN A 276 20.08 7.42 -12.58
CA ASN A 276 18.79 7.14 -11.96
C ASN A 276 17.80 8.33 -12.02
N GLU A 277 17.96 9.23 -12.98
CA GLU A 277 16.97 10.27 -13.27
C GLU A 277 15.88 9.69 -14.16
N VAL A 278 14.62 10.05 -13.88
CA VAL A 278 13.47 9.61 -14.68
C VAL A 278 13.56 10.22 -16.08
N LEU A 279 13.61 9.36 -17.11
CA LEU A 279 13.54 9.76 -18.52
C LEU A 279 12.09 9.79 -19.04
N GLY A 280 11.21 8.99 -18.43
CA GLY A 280 9.82 8.92 -18.80
C GLY A 280 9.15 7.69 -18.19
N PHE A 281 7.95 7.41 -18.67
CA PHE A 281 7.20 6.23 -18.27
C PHE A 281 6.41 5.66 -19.44
N ILE A 282 6.08 4.37 -19.34
CA ILE A 282 5.21 3.65 -20.28
C ILE A 282 4.09 3.04 -19.46
N ILE A 283 2.86 3.11 -19.99
CA ILE A 283 1.68 2.57 -19.35
C ILE A 283 1.11 1.44 -20.22
N ALA A 284 0.84 0.30 -19.61
CA ALA A 284 0.10 -0.78 -20.23
C ALA A 284 -1.21 -1.02 -19.46
N ARG A 285 -2.29 -1.30 -20.15
CA ARG A 285 -3.58 -1.70 -19.57
C ARG A 285 -3.82 -3.19 -19.78
N LEU A 286 -4.34 -3.86 -18.76
CA LEU A 286 -4.78 -5.25 -18.88
C LEU A 286 -6.19 -5.31 -19.50
N GLU A 287 -6.30 -5.93 -20.66
CA GLU A 287 -7.57 -6.18 -21.32
C GLU A 287 -8.33 -7.31 -20.59
N GLN A 288 -9.57 -7.03 -20.18
CA GLN A 288 -10.33 -7.95 -19.33
C GLN A 288 -10.65 -9.29 -20.03
N ASN A 289 -10.87 -9.28 -21.35
CA ASN A 289 -11.37 -10.42 -22.11
C ASN A 289 -10.30 -11.48 -22.38
N ASN A 290 -9.10 -11.05 -22.77
CA ASN A 290 -8.01 -11.95 -23.19
C ASN A 290 -6.82 -11.96 -22.21
N LYS A 291 -6.88 -11.13 -21.16
CA LYS A 291 -5.80 -10.93 -20.18
C LYS A 291 -4.46 -10.54 -20.83
N LYS A 292 -4.51 -9.86 -21.96
CA LYS A 292 -3.34 -9.30 -22.65
C LYS A 292 -3.14 -7.85 -22.26
N TRP A 293 -1.90 -7.41 -22.38
CA TRP A 293 -1.53 -6.03 -22.14
C TRP A 293 -1.53 -5.25 -23.45
N SER A 294 -2.16 -4.07 -23.44
CA SER A 294 -2.08 -3.11 -24.54
C SER A 294 -1.50 -1.78 -24.05
N ASN A 295 -0.71 -1.13 -24.90
CA ASN A 295 -0.08 0.16 -24.58
C ASN A 295 -1.15 1.25 -24.48
N VAL A 296 -1.01 2.13 -23.49
CA VAL A 296 -1.87 3.29 -23.27
C VAL A 296 -1.09 4.55 -23.66
N ASN A 297 -1.47 5.14 -24.79
CA ASN A 297 -0.79 6.34 -25.31
C ASN A 297 -1.27 7.65 -24.65
N CYS A 298 -2.43 7.64 -23.99
CA CYS A 298 -3.02 8.81 -23.36
C CYS A 298 -3.97 8.38 -22.23
N LEU A 299 -3.94 9.10 -21.11
CA LEU A 299 -4.86 8.92 -19.98
C LEU A 299 -6.10 9.83 -20.07
N GLY A 300 -6.22 10.62 -21.13
CA GLY A 300 -7.30 11.59 -21.28
C GLY A 300 -7.25 12.66 -20.20
N GLU A 301 -8.36 12.84 -19.48
CA GLU A 301 -8.48 13.78 -18.36
C GLU A 301 -8.07 13.16 -17.01
N HIS A 302 -7.53 11.94 -17.02
CA HIS A 302 -7.11 11.23 -15.82
C HIS A 302 -5.62 11.47 -15.52
N SER A 303 -5.28 11.47 -14.23
CA SER A 303 -3.90 11.53 -13.74
C SER A 303 -3.64 10.34 -12.82
N LEU A 304 -2.41 9.81 -12.86
CA LEU A 304 -1.94 8.78 -11.94
C LEU A 304 -1.06 9.45 -10.87
N PHE A 305 -1.23 9.05 -9.62
CA PHE A 305 -0.51 9.58 -8.45
C PHE A 305 0.07 8.44 -7.62
#